data_AF-A0A2A9EUE6-F1
#
_entry.id   AF-A0A2A9EUE6-F1
#
_cell.length_a   1.000
_cell.length_b   1.000
_cell.length_c   1.000
_cell.angle_alpha   90.00
_cell.angle_beta   90.00
_cell.angle_gamma   90.00
#
_symmetry.space_group_name_H-M   'P 1'
#
loop_
_entity.id
_entity.type
_entity.pdbx_description
1 polymer ?
#
loop_
_entity_poly.entity_id
_entity_poly.type
_entity_poly.pdbx_seq_one_letter_code
_entity_poly.pdbx_strand_id
1 'polypeptide(L)'
;MPDGGDEPAQVGVGPWPGGEAAWPRTPDGEPDPRLDPELLAHGDRRNVVDRYRYWTVEAVRADLDARRAPGTALHVAVENWAHDLNIGSVVRTANAFNAAGVHVVGRRRWNRRGAMVTDRYLHVHHHEGADALAAWAAAADGGPLTVVGVDNVPGSVPIEGRELPARCVLLFGQESSGLTPQAQAVCDVVVHITQHGSTRSLNAGAAAAIAQHTWALQHL
;
A
#
# COMPACT_ATOMS: atom_id res chain seq x y z
N MET A 1 24.95 38.69 5.98
CA MET A 1 24.96 37.41 5.25
C MET A 1 23.59 37.28 4.63
N PRO A 2 23.46 37.18 3.29
CA PRO A 2 22.15 37.20 2.66
C PRO A 2 21.39 35.89 2.93
N ASP A 3 20.09 36.02 3.14
CA ASP A 3 19.11 34.93 3.17
C ASP A 3 19.22 34.10 1.89
N GLY A 4 19.85 32.94 1.99
CA GLY A 4 19.66 31.86 1.02
C GLY A 4 18.30 31.26 1.28
N GLY A 5 17.27 31.82 0.65
CA GLY A 5 15.98 31.15 0.56
C GLY A 5 16.20 29.81 -0.15
N ASP A 6 16.12 28.72 0.60
CA ASP A 6 15.97 27.39 0.04
C ASP A 6 14.67 27.40 -0.79
N GLU A 7 14.81 27.59 -2.11
CA GLU A 7 13.75 27.18 -3.01
C GLU A 7 13.44 25.72 -2.68
N PRO A 8 12.18 25.37 -2.41
CA PRO A 8 11.84 23.99 -2.09
C PRO A 8 12.36 23.11 -3.23
N ALA A 9 13.26 22.17 -2.89
CA ALA A 9 13.90 21.29 -3.87
C ALA A 9 12.85 20.80 -4.86
N GLN A 10 13.06 21.10 -6.15
CA GLN A 10 12.08 20.82 -7.18
C GLN A 10 11.89 19.30 -7.26
N VAL A 11 10.79 18.79 -6.70
CA VAL A 11 10.52 17.35 -6.71
C VAL A 11 10.19 16.92 -8.13
N GLY A 12 11.02 16.03 -8.68
CA GLY A 12 10.82 15.45 -10.01
C GLY A 12 11.94 15.79 -10.98
N VAL A 13 11.66 15.54 -12.25
CA VAL A 13 12.61 15.74 -13.36
C VAL A 13 11.95 16.56 -14.46
N GLY A 14 12.75 17.35 -15.18
CA GLY A 14 12.29 18.09 -16.36
C GLY A 14 11.98 17.18 -17.55
N PRO A 15 11.64 17.76 -18.71
CA PRO A 15 11.50 17.02 -19.96
C PRO A 15 12.71 16.15 -20.27
N TRP A 16 12.49 15.08 -21.03
CA TRP A 16 13.56 14.21 -21.47
C TRP A 16 14.62 15.00 -22.27
N PRO A 17 15.92 14.86 -21.92
CA PRO A 17 16.97 15.65 -22.56
C PRO A 17 17.10 15.31 -24.05
N GLY A 18 17.30 16.34 -24.88
CA GLY A 18 17.45 16.18 -26.34
C GLY A 18 16.14 16.14 -27.13
N GLY A 19 14.99 16.28 -26.47
CA GLY A 19 13.67 16.34 -27.12
C GLY A 19 13.21 15.01 -27.70
N GLU A 20 12.14 15.05 -28.49
CA GLU A 20 11.45 13.85 -29.02
C GLU A 20 12.36 12.92 -29.84
N ALA A 21 13.32 13.48 -30.58
CA ALA A 21 14.30 12.72 -31.34
C ALA A 21 15.23 11.85 -30.46
N ALA A 22 15.39 12.19 -29.18
CA ALA A 22 16.24 11.49 -28.23
C ALA A 22 15.45 10.59 -27.27
N TRP A 23 14.14 10.48 -27.42
CA TRP A 23 13.32 9.61 -26.56
C TRP A 23 13.72 8.14 -26.70
N PRO A 24 13.73 7.37 -25.59
CA PRO A 24 14.11 5.96 -25.64
C PRO A 24 13.17 5.15 -26.54
N ARG A 25 13.78 4.20 -27.26
CA ARG A 25 13.12 3.29 -28.20
C ARG A 25 13.49 1.86 -27.85
N THR A 26 12.61 0.94 -28.21
CA THR A 26 12.87 -0.50 -28.19
C THR A 26 13.99 -0.87 -29.18
N PRO A 27 14.58 -2.08 -29.10
CA PRO A 27 15.59 -2.53 -30.04
C PRO A 27 15.16 -2.47 -31.52
N ASP A 28 13.86 -2.60 -31.79
CA ASP A 28 13.28 -2.53 -33.13
C ASP A 28 13.03 -1.09 -33.61
N GLY A 29 13.37 -0.08 -32.79
CA GLY A 29 13.23 1.34 -33.13
C GLY A 29 11.87 1.95 -32.79
N GLU A 30 10.93 1.17 -32.29
CA GLU A 30 9.60 1.66 -31.86
C GLU A 30 9.66 2.39 -30.50
N PRO A 31 8.77 3.35 -30.21
CA PRO A 31 8.68 3.99 -28.90
C PRO A 31 8.56 2.95 -27.77
N ASP A 32 9.28 3.14 -26.66
CA ASP A 32 9.18 2.22 -25.51
C ASP A 32 7.79 2.33 -24.88
N PRO A 33 6.96 1.27 -24.89
CA PRO A 33 5.58 1.31 -24.39
C PRO A 33 5.49 1.52 -22.88
N ARG A 34 6.61 1.39 -22.16
CA ARG A 34 6.65 1.69 -20.72
C ARG A 34 6.69 3.18 -20.45
N LEU A 35 7.12 4.00 -21.41
CA LEU A 35 7.30 5.44 -21.23
C LEU A 35 6.05 6.21 -21.67
N ASP A 36 5.70 7.22 -20.89
CA ASP A 36 4.57 8.11 -21.14
C ASP A 36 5.07 9.34 -21.94
N PRO A 37 4.58 9.55 -23.18
CA PRO A 37 5.00 10.67 -24.02
C PRO A 37 4.79 12.05 -23.39
N GLU A 38 3.72 12.23 -22.60
CA GLU A 38 3.42 13.51 -21.95
C GLU A 38 4.45 13.81 -20.86
N LEU A 39 4.85 12.79 -20.10
CA LEU A 39 5.89 12.93 -19.08
C LEU A 39 7.26 13.16 -19.72
N LEU A 40 7.56 12.51 -20.84
CA LEU A 40 8.80 12.75 -21.59
C LEU A 40 8.84 14.19 -22.15
N ALA A 41 7.72 14.71 -22.64
CA ALA A 41 7.64 16.05 -23.22
C ALA A 41 7.66 17.18 -22.17
N HIS A 42 7.04 16.97 -21.01
CA HIS A 42 6.77 18.04 -20.03
C HIS A 42 7.48 17.86 -18.69
N GLY A 43 8.12 16.71 -18.49
CA GLY A 43 8.76 16.33 -17.24
C GLY A 43 7.84 15.55 -16.31
N ASP A 44 8.44 14.89 -15.33
CA ASP A 44 7.75 14.03 -14.38
C ASP A 44 7.93 14.54 -12.95
N ARG A 45 6.86 15.13 -12.41
CA ARG A 45 6.77 15.66 -11.04
C ARG A 45 6.11 14.70 -10.05
N ARG A 46 5.80 13.46 -10.45
CA ARG A 46 5.11 12.50 -9.58
C ARG A 46 6.02 12.10 -8.41
N ASN A 47 5.44 11.63 -7.31
CA ASN A 47 6.21 11.11 -6.18
C ASN A 47 6.57 9.62 -6.41
N VAL A 48 7.48 9.36 -7.35
CA VAL A 48 8.00 8.02 -7.66
C VAL A 48 9.52 8.02 -7.55
N VAL A 49 10.11 6.86 -7.26
CA VAL A 49 11.57 6.69 -7.28
C VAL A 49 12.12 6.85 -8.71
N ASP A 50 13.38 7.26 -8.83
CA ASP A 50 13.96 7.73 -10.10
C ASP A 50 13.88 6.72 -11.25
N ARG A 51 13.99 5.42 -10.94
CA ARG A 51 13.86 4.35 -11.93
C ARG A 51 12.51 4.31 -12.66
N TYR A 52 11.45 4.88 -12.07
CA TYR A 52 10.09 4.91 -12.62
C TYR A 52 9.73 6.25 -13.24
N ARG A 53 10.69 7.18 -13.33
CA ARG A 53 10.47 8.45 -13.99
C ARG A 53 10.09 8.23 -15.44
N TYR A 54 9.11 8.99 -15.88
CA TYR A 54 8.52 8.91 -17.21
C TYR A 54 7.74 7.64 -17.50
N TRP A 55 7.70 6.65 -16.61
CA TRP A 55 6.95 5.42 -16.88
C TRP A 55 5.44 5.66 -16.79
N THR A 56 4.67 4.98 -17.62
CA THR A 56 3.21 4.90 -17.47
C THR A 56 2.86 4.25 -16.14
N VAL A 57 1.69 4.58 -15.61
CA VAL A 57 1.21 3.99 -14.34
C VAL A 57 1.12 2.47 -14.46
N GLU A 58 0.67 1.99 -15.60
CA GLU A 58 0.51 0.59 -15.96
C GLU A 58 1.86 -0.14 -15.98
N ALA A 59 2.90 0.48 -16.56
CA ALA A 59 4.24 -0.10 -16.57
C ALA A 59 4.85 -0.18 -15.16
N VAL A 60 4.64 0.86 -14.33
CA VAL A 60 5.08 0.84 -12.92
C VAL A 60 4.38 -0.29 -12.16
N ARG A 61 3.05 -0.44 -12.32
CA ARG A 61 2.28 -1.53 -11.71
C ARG A 61 2.79 -2.91 -12.15
N ALA A 62 2.96 -3.11 -13.46
CA ALA A 62 3.42 -4.40 -14.00
C ALA A 62 4.82 -4.79 -13.48
N ASP A 63 5.75 -3.83 -13.40
CA ASP A 63 7.07 -4.07 -12.83
C ASP A 63 7.03 -4.31 -11.31
N LEU A 64 6.18 -3.60 -10.57
CA LEU A 64 5.95 -3.87 -9.14
C LEU A 64 5.42 -5.29 -8.92
N ASP A 65 4.46 -5.71 -9.73
CA ASP A 65 3.88 -7.06 -9.69
C ASP A 65 4.94 -8.14 -9.97
N ALA A 66 5.78 -7.93 -11.00
CA ALA A 66 6.82 -8.87 -11.40
C ALA A 66 7.96 -9.02 -10.38
N ARG A 67 8.17 -8.03 -9.50
CA ARG A 67 9.25 -8.02 -8.50
C ARG A 67 8.87 -8.56 -7.14
N ARG A 68 7.61 -8.94 -6.91
CA ARG A 68 7.23 -9.58 -5.64
C ARG A 68 7.89 -10.94 -5.51
N ALA A 69 8.37 -11.26 -4.32
CA ALA A 69 9.04 -12.54 -4.09
C ALA A 69 8.08 -13.70 -4.35
N PRO A 70 8.51 -14.76 -5.09
CA PRO A 70 7.68 -15.93 -5.29
C PRO A 70 7.26 -16.55 -3.96
N GLY A 71 6.00 -16.98 -3.86
CA GLY A 71 5.47 -17.62 -2.66
C GLY A 71 5.04 -16.65 -1.54
N THR A 72 5.26 -15.35 -1.70
CA THR A 72 4.76 -14.33 -0.76
C THR A 72 3.64 -13.50 -1.39
N ALA A 73 2.69 -13.05 -0.57
CA ALA A 73 1.59 -12.19 -1.00
C ALA A 73 1.06 -11.39 0.21
N LEU A 74 1.54 -10.16 0.37
CA LEU A 74 1.01 -9.23 1.36
C LEU A 74 -0.14 -8.43 0.77
N HIS A 75 -1.32 -8.55 1.37
CA HIS A 75 -2.46 -7.68 1.14
C HIS A 75 -2.78 -6.88 2.39
N VAL A 76 -3.39 -5.72 2.22
CA VAL A 76 -3.78 -4.85 3.35
C VAL A 76 -5.25 -4.50 3.23
N ALA A 77 -6.03 -4.71 4.29
CA ALA A 77 -7.44 -4.39 4.33
C ALA A 77 -7.75 -3.37 5.43
N VAL A 78 -8.66 -2.44 5.18
CA VAL A 78 -9.10 -1.45 6.18
C VAL A 78 -10.61 -1.36 6.21
N GLU A 79 -11.21 -1.47 7.39
CA GLU A 79 -12.63 -1.21 7.60
C GLU A 79 -12.96 0.30 7.48
N ASN A 80 -13.96 0.63 6.68
CA ASN A 80 -14.36 2.00 6.35
C ASN A 80 -15.86 2.22 6.57
N TRP A 81 -16.30 2.30 7.82
CA TRP A 81 -17.72 2.50 8.17
C TRP A 81 -18.07 3.98 8.42
N ALA A 82 -17.12 4.81 8.85
CA ALA A 82 -17.31 6.20 9.26
C ALA A 82 -16.39 7.21 8.55
N HIS A 83 -15.85 6.86 7.38
CA HIS A 83 -14.85 7.65 6.64
C HIS A 83 -13.55 7.81 7.42
N ASP A 84 -12.74 6.76 7.42
CA ASP A 84 -11.45 6.77 8.10
C ASP A 84 -10.42 7.62 7.32
N LEU A 85 -9.79 8.57 8.02
CA LEU A 85 -8.81 9.49 7.45
C LEU A 85 -7.45 8.83 7.20
N ASN A 86 -7.19 7.68 7.80
CA ASN A 86 -5.92 6.96 7.74
C ASN A 86 -5.82 6.00 6.56
N ILE A 87 -6.90 5.69 5.84
CA ILE A 87 -6.85 4.74 4.70
C ILE A 87 -5.78 5.18 3.69
N GLY A 88 -5.64 6.49 3.45
CA GLY A 88 -4.59 7.01 2.60
C GLY A 88 -3.17 6.71 3.08
N SER A 89 -2.87 6.88 4.38
CA SER A 89 -1.54 6.56 4.90
C SER A 89 -1.27 5.05 4.86
N VAL A 90 -2.28 4.22 5.14
CA VAL A 90 -2.19 2.76 5.03
C VAL A 90 -1.86 2.33 3.58
N VAL A 91 -2.56 2.90 2.60
CA VAL A 91 -2.32 2.64 1.16
C VAL A 91 -0.90 3.06 0.76
N ARG A 92 -0.44 4.21 1.24
CA ARG A 92 0.91 4.70 0.95
C ARG A 92 1.99 3.75 1.49
N THR A 93 1.80 3.26 2.71
CA THR A 93 2.67 2.25 3.32
C THR A 93 2.63 0.94 2.53
N ALA A 94 1.44 0.50 2.10
CA ALA A 94 1.29 -0.70 1.29
C ALA A 94 2.06 -0.60 -0.04
N ASN A 95 2.06 0.56 -0.68
CA ASN A 95 2.87 0.78 -1.88
C ASN A 95 4.37 0.72 -1.58
N ALA A 96 4.81 1.31 -0.46
CA ALA A 96 6.22 1.31 -0.05
C ALA A 96 6.78 -0.10 0.19
N PHE A 97 5.98 -1.02 0.75
CA PHE A 97 6.34 -2.43 0.93
C PHE A 97 5.97 -3.32 -0.27
N ASN A 98 5.56 -2.73 -1.40
CA ASN A 98 5.13 -3.45 -2.61
C ASN A 98 4.05 -4.52 -2.34
N ALA A 99 3.07 -4.20 -1.49
CA ALA A 99 1.91 -5.06 -1.25
C ALA A 99 1.19 -5.41 -2.56
N ALA A 100 0.66 -6.62 -2.63
CA ALA A 100 -0.07 -7.16 -3.78
C ALA A 100 -1.42 -6.49 -4.01
N GLY A 101 -2.06 -5.99 -2.96
CA GLY A 101 -3.28 -5.23 -3.09
C GLY A 101 -3.72 -4.57 -1.80
N VAL A 102 -4.61 -3.58 -1.94
CA VAL A 102 -5.30 -2.93 -0.83
C VAL A 102 -6.80 -3.16 -0.96
N HIS A 103 -7.45 -3.43 0.16
CA HIS A 103 -8.86 -3.75 0.26
C HIS A 103 -9.56 -2.74 1.15
N VAL A 104 -10.61 -2.11 0.63
CA VAL A 104 -11.49 -1.24 1.41
C VAL A 104 -12.75 -2.03 1.74
N VAL A 105 -12.99 -2.24 3.04
CA VAL A 105 -14.12 -3.03 3.53
C VAL A 105 -15.22 -2.09 4.03
N GLY A 106 -16.46 -2.29 3.61
CA GLY A 106 -17.59 -1.42 3.96
C GLY A 106 -17.83 -0.33 2.93
N ARG A 107 -17.74 0.96 3.29
CA ARG A 107 -18.02 2.06 2.34
C ARG A 107 -16.98 2.12 1.23
N ARG A 108 -17.42 2.16 -0.02
CA ARG A 108 -16.54 2.18 -1.19
C ARG A 108 -15.73 3.48 -1.34
N ARG A 109 -16.28 4.62 -0.89
CA ARG A 109 -15.62 5.92 -0.96
C ARG A 109 -14.76 6.13 0.28
N TRP A 110 -13.50 6.50 0.08
CA TRP A 110 -12.53 6.74 1.14
C TRP A 110 -11.66 7.96 0.81
N ASN A 111 -10.99 8.51 1.82
CA ASN A 111 -10.15 9.69 1.67
C ASN A 111 -8.78 9.35 1.09
N ARG A 112 -8.58 9.65 -0.20
CA ARG A 112 -7.33 9.38 -0.92
C ARG A 112 -6.20 10.37 -0.64
N ARG A 113 -6.45 11.46 0.08
CA ARG A 113 -5.46 12.54 0.27
C ARG A 113 -4.16 12.01 0.89
N GLY A 114 -4.26 11.17 1.92
CA GLY A 114 -3.09 10.59 2.59
C GLY A 114 -2.27 9.64 1.71
N ALA A 115 -2.86 9.09 0.64
CA ALA A 115 -2.17 8.19 -0.27
C ALA A 115 -1.15 8.92 -1.16
N MET A 116 -1.25 10.25 -1.29
CA MET A 116 -0.35 11.03 -2.15
C MET A 116 -0.27 10.46 -3.58
N VAL A 117 -1.41 10.02 -4.12
CA VAL A 117 -1.57 9.44 -5.48
C VAL A 117 -0.93 8.04 -5.64
N THR A 118 -0.34 7.46 -4.58
CA THR A 118 0.26 6.12 -4.65
C THR A 118 -0.74 4.99 -4.85
N ASP A 119 -2.03 5.25 -4.58
CA ASP A 119 -3.13 4.33 -4.88
C ASP A 119 -3.20 3.95 -6.37
N ARG A 120 -2.69 4.82 -7.25
CA ARG A 120 -2.58 4.55 -8.68
C ARG A 120 -1.57 3.47 -9.03
N TYR A 121 -0.65 3.10 -8.14
CA TYR A 121 0.36 2.07 -8.41
C TYR A 121 0.07 0.75 -7.70
N LEU A 122 -1.12 0.63 -7.09
CA LEU A 122 -1.59 -0.58 -6.40
C LEU A 122 -2.88 -1.09 -7.03
N HIS A 123 -3.18 -2.37 -6.78
CA HIS A 123 -4.49 -2.96 -7.01
C HIS A 123 -5.40 -2.62 -5.83
N VAL A 124 -6.50 -1.91 -6.08
CA VAL A 124 -7.45 -1.48 -5.04
C VAL A 124 -8.77 -2.21 -5.22
N HIS A 125 -9.14 -2.98 -4.21
CA HIS A 125 -10.36 -3.79 -4.17
C HIS A 125 -11.35 -3.19 -3.17
N HIS A 126 -12.63 -3.47 -3.39
CA HIS A 126 -13.70 -3.08 -2.49
C HIS A 126 -14.53 -4.30 -2.12
N HIS A 127 -14.89 -4.39 -0.85
CA HIS A 127 -15.72 -5.46 -0.29
C HIS A 127 -16.84 -4.85 0.54
N GLU A 128 -18.04 -5.43 0.46
CA GLU A 128 -19.20 -4.94 1.23
C GLU A 128 -19.05 -5.13 2.73
N GLY A 129 -18.28 -6.13 3.17
CA GLY A 129 -18.05 -6.46 4.58
C GLY A 129 -16.95 -7.50 4.78
N ALA A 130 -16.71 -7.87 6.04
CA ALA A 130 -15.65 -8.80 6.44
C ALA A 130 -15.79 -10.19 5.80
N ASP A 131 -17.02 -10.72 5.69
CA ASP A 131 -17.26 -12.02 5.06
C ASP A 131 -16.91 -12.03 3.57
N ALA A 132 -17.20 -10.93 2.86
CA ALA A 132 -16.84 -10.78 1.46
C ALA A 132 -15.32 -10.71 1.26
N LEU A 133 -14.61 -10.01 2.16
CA LEU A 133 -13.15 -10.02 2.19
C LEU A 133 -12.60 -11.44 2.42
N ALA A 134 -13.14 -12.16 3.40
CA ALA A 134 -12.70 -13.51 3.73
C ALA A 134 -12.93 -14.49 2.59
N ALA A 135 -14.10 -14.42 1.93
CA ALA A 135 -14.41 -15.22 0.75
C ALA A 135 -13.45 -14.93 -0.41
N TRP A 136 -13.13 -13.65 -0.64
CA TRP A 136 -12.14 -13.25 -1.64
C TRP A 136 -10.74 -13.78 -1.29
N ALA A 137 -10.32 -13.66 -0.02
CA ALA A 137 -9.01 -14.13 0.45
C ALA A 137 -8.85 -15.66 0.31
N ALA A 138 -9.91 -16.42 0.56
CA ALA A 138 -9.93 -17.87 0.37
C ALA A 138 -9.82 -18.28 -1.10
N ALA A 139 -10.33 -17.44 -2.01
CA ALA A 139 -10.32 -17.68 -3.47
C ALA A 139 -9.18 -16.96 -4.21
N ALA A 140 -8.21 -16.39 -3.49
CA ALA A 140 -7.15 -15.59 -4.08
C ALA A 140 -6.25 -16.40 -5.03
N ASP A 141 -5.81 -15.74 -6.10
CA ASP A 141 -4.92 -16.34 -7.09
C ASP A 141 -3.58 -16.76 -6.46
N GLY A 142 -3.08 -17.92 -6.89
CA GLY A 142 -1.87 -18.53 -6.32
C GLY A 142 -2.07 -19.19 -4.94
N GLY A 143 -3.30 -19.23 -4.42
CA GLY A 143 -3.67 -19.93 -3.19
C GLY A 143 -4.26 -19.02 -2.10
N PRO A 144 -4.95 -19.61 -1.11
CA PRO A 144 -5.65 -18.86 -0.07
C PRO A 144 -4.71 -17.95 0.73
N LEU A 145 -5.24 -16.80 1.16
CA LEU A 145 -4.56 -15.83 2.02
C LEU A 145 -5.13 -15.93 3.44
N THR A 146 -4.26 -16.04 4.45
CA THR A 146 -4.66 -15.98 5.86
C THR A 146 -5.08 -14.56 6.23
N VAL A 147 -6.20 -14.39 6.93
CA VAL A 147 -6.65 -13.06 7.38
C VAL A 147 -6.14 -12.82 8.80
N VAL A 148 -5.24 -11.85 8.95
CA VAL A 148 -4.63 -11.48 10.23
C VAL A 148 -5.17 -10.12 10.65
N GLY A 149 -5.96 -10.09 11.71
CA GLY A 149 -6.45 -8.85 12.30
C GLY A 149 -5.36 -8.12 13.06
N VAL A 150 -5.32 -6.80 12.99
CA VAL A 150 -4.41 -5.97 13.79
C VAL A 150 -5.22 -5.03 14.66
N ASP A 151 -5.37 -5.37 15.94
CA ASP A 151 -6.10 -4.58 16.92
C ASP A 151 -5.79 -4.99 18.37
N ASN A 152 -5.93 -4.06 19.31
CA ASN A 152 -5.75 -4.28 20.75
C ASN A 152 -7.08 -4.66 21.42
N VAL A 153 -7.55 -5.88 21.15
CA VAL A 153 -8.82 -6.42 21.67
C VAL A 153 -8.58 -7.65 22.57
N PRO A 154 -9.53 -8.00 23.47
CA PRO A 154 -9.42 -9.21 24.28
C PRO A 154 -9.17 -10.45 23.43
N GLY A 155 -8.17 -11.26 23.80
CA GLY A 155 -7.77 -12.46 23.07
C GLY A 155 -6.78 -12.22 21.93
N SER A 156 -6.46 -10.97 21.60
CA SER A 156 -5.35 -10.67 20.68
C SER A 156 -4.00 -11.04 21.30
N VAL A 157 -3.02 -11.34 20.44
CA VAL A 157 -1.67 -11.75 20.86
C VAL A 157 -0.61 -10.73 20.40
N PRO A 158 0.52 -10.57 21.12
CA PRO A 158 1.58 -9.67 20.69
C PRO A 158 2.10 -10.01 19.29
N ILE A 159 2.36 -8.98 18.47
CA ILE A 159 2.96 -9.13 17.15
C ILE A 159 4.48 -9.32 17.23
N GLU A 160 5.10 -8.84 18.31
CA GLU A 160 6.54 -8.93 18.51
C GLU A 160 7.01 -10.38 18.57
N GLY A 161 7.95 -10.74 17.68
CA GLY A 161 8.51 -12.10 17.62
C GLY A 161 7.56 -13.16 17.04
N ARG A 162 6.37 -12.78 16.58
CA ARG A 162 5.40 -13.72 15.99
C ARG A 162 5.66 -13.91 14.51
N GLU A 163 5.63 -15.16 14.06
CA GLU A 163 5.63 -15.48 12.64
C GLU A 163 4.31 -15.02 12.00
N LEU A 164 4.42 -14.16 11.00
CA LEU A 164 3.30 -13.73 10.16
C LEU A 164 3.27 -14.62 8.91
N PRO A 165 2.09 -15.03 8.42
CA PRO A 165 2.02 -15.83 7.20
C PRO A 165 2.62 -15.08 6.01
N ALA A 166 3.43 -15.77 5.20
CA ALA A 166 4.01 -15.22 3.97
C ALA A 166 2.94 -14.77 2.96
N ARG A 167 1.74 -15.35 3.04
CA ARG A 167 0.58 -15.06 2.20
C ARG A 167 -0.59 -14.65 3.10
N CYS A 168 -0.82 -13.35 3.26
CA CYS A 168 -1.84 -12.87 4.20
C CYS A 168 -2.49 -11.56 3.78
N VAL A 169 -3.66 -11.32 4.35
CA VAL A 169 -4.31 -10.01 4.43
C VAL A 169 -4.12 -9.49 5.86
N LEU A 170 -3.41 -8.37 6.02
CA LEU A 170 -3.41 -7.63 7.28
C LEU A 170 -4.67 -6.75 7.34
N LEU A 171 -5.62 -7.09 8.21
CA LEU A 171 -6.90 -6.41 8.37
C LEU A 171 -6.86 -5.42 9.54
N PHE A 172 -7.07 -4.15 9.22
CA PHE A 172 -7.10 -3.05 10.18
C PHE A 172 -8.53 -2.59 10.41
N GLY A 173 -8.86 -2.39 11.69
CA GLY A 173 -10.12 -1.80 12.10
C GLY A 173 -10.18 -0.30 11.84
N GLN A 174 -11.35 0.27 12.09
CA GLN A 174 -11.56 1.71 11.97
C GLN A 174 -10.95 2.45 13.16
N GLU A 175 -10.45 3.66 12.92
CA GLU A 175 -9.98 4.55 13.98
C GLU A 175 -11.03 4.72 15.09
N SER A 176 -10.56 4.68 16.34
CA SER A 176 -11.34 4.76 17.58
C SER A 176 -12.21 3.57 17.97
N SER A 177 -12.70 2.76 17.01
CA SER A 177 -13.55 1.59 17.31
C SER A 177 -12.85 0.26 17.15
N GLY A 178 -11.71 0.21 16.46
CA GLY A 178 -11.01 -1.03 16.18
C GLY A 178 -11.76 -1.90 15.17
N LEU A 179 -11.44 -3.19 15.17
CA LEU A 179 -12.06 -4.24 14.36
C LEU A 179 -13.47 -4.52 14.85
N THR A 180 -14.42 -4.55 13.93
CA THR A 180 -15.78 -5.02 14.22
C THR A 180 -15.77 -6.48 14.70
N PRO A 181 -16.76 -6.94 15.48
CA PRO A 181 -16.87 -8.35 15.87
C PRO A 181 -16.87 -9.29 14.66
N GLN A 182 -17.48 -8.88 13.55
CA GLN A 182 -17.49 -9.62 12.29
C GLN A 182 -16.09 -9.70 11.68
N ALA A 183 -15.35 -8.58 11.68
CA ALA A 183 -13.95 -8.58 11.24
C ALA A 183 -13.07 -9.48 12.10
N GLN A 184 -13.26 -9.49 13.43
CA GLN A 184 -12.55 -10.40 14.33
C GLN A 184 -12.89 -11.86 14.05
N ALA A 185 -14.15 -12.17 13.75
CA ALA A 185 -14.62 -13.54 13.51
C ALA A 185 -14.06 -14.17 12.22
N VAL A 186 -13.70 -13.37 11.21
CA VAL A 186 -13.07 -13.87 9.98
C VAL A 186 -11.55 -13.93 10.06
N CYS A 187 -10.94 -13.37 11.10
CA CYS A 187 -9.49 -13.44 11.28
C CYS A 187 -9.09 -14.81 11.84
N ASP A 188 -8.07 -15.43 11.24
CA ASP A 188 -7.44 -16.63 11.79
C ASP A 188 -6.72 -16.32 13.11
N VAL A 189 -6.24 -15.08 13.24
CA VAL A 189 -5.64 -14.53 14.45
C VAL A 189 -5.75 -13.02 14.47
N VAL A 190 -5.92 -12.46 15.67
CA VAL A 190 -5.78 -11.01 15.90
C VAL A 190 -4.48 -10.74 16.67
N VAL A 191 -3.62 -9.91 16.10
CA VAL A 191 -2.37 -9.47 16.72
C VAL A 191 -2.47 -8.02 17.20
N HIS A 192 -1.71 -7.67 18.23
CA HIS A 192 -1.55 -6.29 18.69
C HIS A 192 -0.09 -5.89 18.78
N ILE A 193 0.16 -4.58 18.72
CA ILE A 193 1.48 -4.00 19.03
C ILE A 193 1.50 -3.70 20.52
N THR A 194 2.52 -4.17 21.22
CA THR A 194 2.66 -3.98 22.67
C THR A 194 2.83 -2.48 22.97
N GLN A 195 1.98 -1.95 23.86
CA GLN A 195 2.01 -0.54 24.27
C GLN A 195 2.35 -0.42 25.75
N HIS A 196 3.26 0.50 26.09
CA HIS A 196 3.69 0.77 27.47
C HIS A 196 3.25 2.15 27.98
N GLY A 197 2.55 2.93 27.16
CA GLY A 197 2.09 4.28 27.49
C GLY A 197 0.65 4.32 28.04
N SER A 198 0.15 5.53 28.25
CA SER A 198 -1.20 5.79 28.78
C SER A 198 -2.31 5.85 27.71
N THR A 199 -1.96 5.81 26.42
CA THR A 199 -2.96 5.80 25.34
C THR A 199 -3.68 4.46 25.26
N ARG A 200 -4.95 4.49 24.86
CA ARG A 200 -5.74 3.28 24.61
C ARG A 200 -5.24 2.49 23.39
N SER A 201 -4.72 3.20 22.38
CA SER A 201 -4.34 2.63 21.10
C SER A 201 -3.37 3.52 20.34
N LEU A 202 -2.65 2.92 19.39
CA LEU A 202 -1.92 3.61 18.34
C LEU A 202 -2.88 4.21 17.30
N ASN A 203 -2.38 5.18 16.54
CA ASN A 203 -3.04 5.60 15.30
C ASN A 203 -3.07 4.42 14.30
N ALA A 204 -4.17 4.24 13.57
CA ALA A 204 -4.36 3.12 12.66
C ALA A 204 -3.29 3.07 11.54
N GLY A 205 -2.90 4.22 11.00
CA GLY A 205 -1.82 4.31 10.01
C GLY A 205 -0.45 3.91 10.58
N ALA A 206 -0.16 4.31 11.82
CA ALA A 206 1.06 3.90 12.52
C ALA A 206 1.08 2.39 12.82
N ALA A 207 -0.05 1.84 13.28
CA ALA A 207 -0.19 0.39 13.49
C ALA A 207 0.00 -0.38 12.17
N ALA A 208 -0.54 0.12 11.06
CA ALA A 208 -0.35 -0.47 9.75
C ALA A 208 1.10 -0.41 9.26
N ALA A 209 1.81 0.68 9.51
CA ALA A 209 3.24 0.79 9.21
C ALA A 209 4.07 -0.24 9.98
N ILE A 210 3.83 -0.40 11.28
CA ILE A 210 4.53 -1.38 12.12
C ILE A 210 4.21 -2.81 11.65
N ALA A 211 2.93 -3.16 11.48
CA ALA A 211 2.55 -4.51 11.08
C ALA A 211 3.09 -4.90 9.69
N GLN A 212 3.04 -3.99 8.72
CA GLN A 212 3.62 -4.24 7.38
C GLN A 212 5.14 -4.34 7.43
N HIS A 213 5.81 -3.51 8.23
CA HIS A 213 7.25 -3.62 8.44
C HIS A 213 7.64 -4.93 9.13
N THR A 214 6.87 -5.39 10.12
CA THR A 214 7.09 -6.68 10.78
C THR A 214 6.93 -7.84 9.80
N TRP A 215 5.96 -7.79 8.88
CA TRP A 215 5.85 -8.77 7.79
C TRP A 215 7.05 -8.69 6.85
N ALA A 216 7.45 -7.48 6.46
CA ALA A 216 8.59 -7.27 5.57
C ALA A 216 9.89 -7.85 6.13
N LEU A 217 10.16 -7.68 7.43
CA LEU A 217 11.34 -8.26 8.09
C LEU A 217 11.43 -9.79 7.98
N GLN A 218 10.31 -10.47 7.73
CA GLN A 218 10.24 -11.93 7.63
C GLN A 218 10.26 -12.43 6.19
N HIS A 219 9.82 -11.60 5.22
CA HIS A 219 9.44 -12.05 3.88
C HIS A 219 9.99 -11.21 2.71
N LEU A 220 10.67 -10.09 2.97
CA LEU A 220 11.37 -9.25 1.98
C LEU A 220 12.88 -9.25 2.22
#